data_AF-A0A355BL51-F1
#
_entry.id   AF-A0A355BL51-F1
#
_cell.length_a   1.000
_cell.length_b   1.000
_cell.length_c   1.000
_cell.angle_alpha   90.00
_cell.angle_beta   90.00
_cell.angle_gamma   90.00
#
_symmetry.space_group_name_H-M   'P 1'
#
loop_
_entity.id
_entity.type
_entity.pdbx_description
1 polymer ?
#
loop_
_entity_poly.entity_id
_entity_poly.type
_entity_poly.pdbx_seq_one_letter_code
_entity_poly.pdbx_strand_id
1 'polypeptide(L)'
;RVPELLQEIQRNMFEKAVAFRDQHLHLDLDTLADLEQHIAAKTAANEPTGWALLGWCGDEACEAKIKEATKFTSRNIPFNPPAHKHTCSVCGKEAKHTVWFARAY
;
A
#
# COMPACT_ATOMS: atom_id res chain seq x y z
N ARG A 1 6.88 23.00 32.25
CA ARG A 1 7.87 23.10 31.14
C ARG A 1 8.30 21.74 30.56
N VAL A 2 8.61 20.73 31.37
CA VAL A 2 8.94 19.37 30.86
C VAL A 2 7.70 18.63 30.31
N PRO A 3 6.53 18.65 30.96
CA PRO A 3 5.34 17.97 30.42
C PRO A 3 4.90 18.48 29.04
N GLU A 4 4.96 19.79 28.82
CA GLU A 4 4.58 20.44 27.57
C GLU A 4 5.57 20.08 26.45
N LEU A 5 6.87 20.00 26.77
CA LEU A 5 7.89 19.55 25.81
C LEU A 5 7.67 18.09 25.38
N LEU A 6 7.30 17.21 26.31
CA LEU A 6 7.00 15.81 25.97
C LEU A 6 5.78 15.70 25.05
N GLN A 7 4.74 16.51 25.30
CA GLN A 7 3.57 16.58 24.41
C GLN A 7 3.93 17.08 23.02
N GLU A 8 4.79 18.09 22.93
CA GLU A 8 5.28 18.61 21.65
C GLU A 8 6.09 17.57 20.88
N ILE A 9 7.01 16.86 21.55
CA ILE A 9 7.79 15.79 20.92
C ILE A 9 6.86 14.70 20.38
N GLN A 10 5.90 14.26 21.19
CA GLN A 10 4.94 13.23 20.77
C GLN A 10 4.13 13.68 19.55
N ARG A 11 3.60 14.90 19.56
CA ARG A 11 2.84 15.47 18.44
C ARG A 11 3.69 15.54 17.18
N ASN A 12 4.90 16.08 17.28
CA ASN A 12 5.80 16.24 16.14
C ASN A 12 6.20 14.88 15.54
N MET A 13 6.42 13.86 16.37
CA MET A 13 6.71 12.50 15.90
C MET A 13 5.50 11.88 15.20
N PHE A 14 4.31 12.06 15.76
CA PHE A 14 3.06 11.58 15.16
C PHE A 14 2.79 12.24 13.80
N GLU A 15 2.88 13.56 13.71
CA GLU A 15 2.66 14.30 12.46
C GLU A 15 3.65 13.89 11.37
N LYS A 16 4.94 13.73 11.73
CA LYS A 16 5.96 13.21 10.80
C LYS A 16 5.64 11.81 10.30
N ALA A 17 5.21 10.92 11.19
CA ALA A 17 4.86 9.55 10.83
C ALA A 17 3.61 9.50 9.94
N VAL A 18 2.60 10.33 10.22
CA VAL A 18 1.39 10.46 9.39
C VAL A 18 1.75 10.99 8.00
N ALA A 19 2.51 12.08 7.92
CA ALA A 19 2.94 12.65 6.65
C ALA A 19 3.77 11.64 5.82
N PHE A 20 4.70 10.93 6.47
CA PHE A 20 5.47 9.88 5.81
C PHE A 20 4.58 8.76 5.30
N ARG A 21 3.64 8.26 6.11
CA ARG A 21 2.68 7.24 5.66
C ARG A 21 1.93 7.71 4.43
N ASP A 22 1.31 8.89 4.51
CA ASP A 22 0.40 9.40 3.47
C ASP A 22 1.14 9.66 2.14
N GLN A 23 2.39 10.10 2.19
CA GLN A 23 3.25 10.26 0.99
C GLN A 23 3.59 8.93 0.30
N HIS A 24 3.49 7.81 1.02
CA HIS A 24 3.81 6.47 0.52
C HIS A 24 2.56 5.60 0.38
N LEU A 25 1.37 6.20 0.30
CA LEU A 25 0.13 5.53 -0.07
C LEU A 25 -0.14 5.74 -1.57
N HIS A 26 -0.12 4.66 -2.34
CA HIS A 26 -0.36 4.68 -3.78
C HIS A 26 -1.76 4.13 -4.07
N LEU A 27 -2.65 5.02 -4.54
CA LEU A 27 -4.07 4.74 -4.78
C LEU A 27 -4.41 4.62 -6.27
N ASP A 28 -3.48 5.01 -7.13
CA ASP A 28 -3.59 5.16 -8.58
C ASP A 28 -3.15 3.91 -9.35
N LEU A 29 -2.71 2.86 -8.65
CA LEU A 29 -2.32 1.59 -9.25
C LEU A 29 -3.55 0.69 -9.43
N ASP A 30 -3.74 0.11 -10.62
CA ASP A 30 -4.91 -0.73 -10.91
C ASP A 30 -4.53 -2.15 -11.35
N THR A 31 -3.35 -2.33 -11.93
CA THR A 31 -2.89 -3.60 -12.48
C THR A 31 -1.59 -4.09 -11.82
N LEU A 32 -1.31 -5.38 -11.99
CA LEU A 32 -0.03 -5.97 -11.56
C LEU A 32 1.16 -5.28 -12.28
N ALA A 33 0.99 -4.91 -13.55
CA ALA A 33 2.02 -4.20 -14.30
C ALA A 33 2.31 -2.80 -13.70
N ASP A 34 1.27 -2.08 -13.28
CA ASP A 34 1.46 -0.78 -12.61
C ASP A 34 2.25 -0.94 -11.31
N LEU A 35 1.93 -1.99 -10.53
CA LEU A 35 2.67 -2.30 -9.31
C LEU A 35 4.14 -2.62 -9.58
N GLU A 36 4.43 -3.45 -10.59
CA GLU A 36 5.81 -3.79 -10.98
C GLU A 36 6.59 -2.54 -11.42
N GLN A 37 5.99 -1.68 -12.24
CA GLN A 37 6.59 -0.43 -12.69
C GLN A 37 6.85 0.53 -11.52
N HIS A 38 5.89 0.66 -10.60
CA HIS A 38 6.03 1.47 -9.40
C HIS A 38 7.20 1.00 -8.54
N ILE A 39 7.28 -0.31 -8.28
CA ILE A 39 8.37 -0.91 -7.50
C ILE A 39 9.72 -0.66 -8.18
N ALA A 40 9.81 -0.87 -9.50
CA ALA A 40 11.03 -0.64 -10.26
C ALA A 40 11.47 0.83 -10.19
N ALA A 41 10.54 1.76 -10.39
CA ALA A 41 10.81 3.20 -10.34
C ALA A 41 11.31 3.64 -8.96
N LYS A 42 10.62 3.22 -7.88
CA LYS A 42 11.03 3.55 -6.50
C LYS A 42 12.36 2.93 -6.11
N THR A 43 12.62 1.68 -6.54
CA THR A 43 13.91 1.02 -6.33
C THR A 43 15.04 1.75 -7.05
N ALA A 44 14.83 2.17 -8.30
CA ALA A 44 15.82 2.93 -9.07
C ALA A 44 16.12 4.30 -8.46
N ALA A 45 15.11 4.94 -7.85
CA ALA A 45 15.26 6.20 -7.13
C ALA A 45 15.82 6.04 -5.70
N ASN A 46 16.06 4.82 -5.23
CA ASN A 46 16.40 4.52 -3.84
C ASN A 46 15.38 5.09 -2.83
N GLU A 47 14.10 5.05 -3.20
CA GLU A 47 12.96 5.51 -2.40
C GLU A 47 12.15 4.33 -1.86
N PRO A 48 11.42 4.50 -0.75
CA PRO A 48 10.52 3.46 -0.26
C PRO A 48 9.41 3.18 -1.28
N THR A 49 9.17 1.90 -1.56
CA THR A 49 8.09 1.47 -2.47
C THR A 49 6.69 1.75 -1.92
N GLY A 50 6.57 1.91 -0.59
CA GLY A 50 5.30 2.26 0.05
C GLY A 50 4.25 1.15 0.00
N TRP A 51 2.99 1.58 0.08
CA TRP A 51 1.80 0.77 0.10
C TRP A 51 0.99 0.98 -1.17
N ALA A 52 0.54 -0.11 -1.78
CA ALA A 52 -0.31 -0.07 -2.97
C ALA A 52 -1.72 -0.54 -2.61
N LEU A 53 -2.73 0.27 -2.94
CA LEU A 53 -4.14 -0.10 -2.78
C LEU A 53 -4.64 -0.74 -4.08
N LEU A 54 -4.89 -2.05 -4.07
CA LEU A 54 -5.27 -2.79 -5.27
C LEU A 54 -6.60 -3.52 -5.09
N GLY A 55 -7.29 -3.76 -6.21
CA GLY A 55 -8.45 -4.61 -6.23
C GLY A 55 -8.07 -6.08 -6.19
N TRP A 56 -8.78 -6.87 -5.40
CA TRP A 56 -8.59 -8.31 -5.27
C TRP A 56 -9.92 -9.06 -5.40
N CYS A 57 -9.94 -10.11 -6.23
CA CYS A 57 -11.13 -10.93 -6.48
C CYS A 57 -11.45 -11.92 -5.35
N GLY A 58 -10.60 -12.04 -4.34
CA GLY A 58 -10.74 -13.03 -3.26
C GLY A 58 -10.12 -14.40 -3.56
N ASP A 59 -9.45 -14.55 -4.70
CA ASP A 59 -8.77 -15.79 -5.10
C ASP A 59 -7.31 -15.79 -4.62
N GLU A 60 -6.92 -16.84 -3.89
CA GLU A 60 -5.55 -17.07 -3.42
C GLU A 60 -4.56 -17.12 -4.58
N ALA A 61 -4.95 -17.63 -5.76
CA ALA A 61 -4.08 -17.67 -6.93
C ALA A 61 -3.67 -16.26 -7.40
N CYS A 62 -4.58 -15.29 -7.30
CA CYS A 62 -4.25 -13.90 -7.64
C CYS A 62 -3.32 -13.28 -6.59
N GLU A 63 -3.53 -13.55 -5.31
CA GLU A 63 -2.65 -13.06 -4.26
C GLU A 63 -1.23 -13.67 -4.37
N ALA A 64 -1.14 -14.97 -4.62
CA ALA A 64 0.11 -15.68 -4.83
C ALA A 64 0.89 -15.10 -6.01
N LYS A 65 0.21 -14.79 -7.12
CA LYS A 65 0.84 -14.19 -8.30
C LYS A 65 1.44 -12.81 -8.01
N ILE A 66 0.76 -11.95 -7.22
CA ILE A 66 1.33 -10.67 -6.76
C ILE A 66 2.61 -10.94 -5.97
N LYS A 67 2.57 -11.86 -5.00
CA LYS A 67 3.72 -12.20 -4.16
C LYS A 67 4.90 -12.75 -4.94
N GLU A 68 4.66 -13.63 -5.90
CA GLU A 68 5.71 -14.25 -6.71
C GLU A 68 6.44 -13.19 -7.55
N ALA A 69 5.66 -12.35 -8.23
CA ALA A 69 6.15 -11.32 -9.15
C ALA A 69 6.83 -10.14 -8.42
N THR A 70 6.25 -9.68 -7.31
CA THR A 70 6.64 -8.39 -6.70
C THR A 70 7.20 -8.50 -5.28
N LYS A 71 7.09 -9.68 -4.65
CA LYS A 71 7.33 -9.90 -3.21
C LYS A 71 6.41 -9.12 -2.27
N PHE A 72 5.39 -8.42 -2.80
CA PHE A 72 4.36 -7.80 -1.98
C PHE A 72 3.38 -8.85 -1.48
N THR A 73 2.86 -8.64 -0.28
CA THR A 73 1.84 -9.50 0.35
C THR A 73 0.63 -8.68 0.73
N SER A 74 -0.54 -9.32 0.82
CA SER A 74 -1.72 -8.65 1.38
C SER A 74 -1.45 -8.31 2.85
N ARG A 75 -1.86 -7.11 3.26
CA ARG A 75 -1.61 -6.60 4.62
C ARG A 75 -2.90 -6.44 5.40
N ASN A 76 -3.90 -5.80 4.80
CA ASN A 76 -5.26 -5.82 5.30
C ASN A 76 -6.28 -5.44 4.23
N ILE A 77 -7.53 -5.80 4.52
CA ILE A 77 -8.72 -5.26 3.85
C ILE A 77 -9.21 -4.09 4.73
N PRO A 78 -9.03 -2.82 4.32
CA PRO A 78 -9.51 -1.67 5.10
C PRO A 78 -11.03 -1.66 5.22
N PHE A 79 -11.53 -1.34 6.42
CA PHE A 79 -12.97 -1.17 6.66
C PHE A 79 -13.56 0.05 5.94
N ASN A 80 -12.76 1.12 5.82
CA ASN A 80 -13.10 2.32 5.07
C ASN A 80 -11.93 2.68 4.14
N PRO A 81 -11.85 2.08 2.94
CA PRO A 81 -10.77 2.36 2.01
C PRO A 81 -10.82 3.81 1.51
N PRO A 82 -9.67 4.46 1.28
CA PRO A 82 -9.65 5.81 0.71
C PRO A 82 -10.08 5.84 -0.77
N ALA A 83 -10.04 4.70 -1.47
CA ALA A 83 -10.56 4.52 -2.82
C ALA A 83 -11.08 3.09 -2.99
N HIS A 84 -12.18 2.90 -3.74
CA HIS A 84 -12.70 1.58 -4.06
C HIS A 84 -12.15 1.08 -5.40
N LYS A 85 -11.56 -0.11 -5.38
CA LYS A 85 -11.10 -0.81 -6.58
C LYS A 85 -12.14 -1.86 -6.98
N HIS A 86 -12.64 -1.76 -8.20
CA HIS A 86 -13.70 -2.63 -8.73
C HIS A 86 -13.17 -3.77 -9.61
N THR A 87 -11.90 -3.72 -9.98
CA THR A 87 -11.26 -4.69 -10.87
C THR A 87 -10.07 -5.33 -10.16
N CYS A 88 -9.94 -6.64 -10.27
CA CYS A 88 -8.79 -7.36 -9.71
C CYS A 88 -7.54 -7.04 -10.52
N SER A 89 -6.48 -6.63 -9.82
CA SER A 89 -5.21 -6.21 -10.43
C SER A 89 -4.49 -7.31 -11.22
N VAL A 90 -4.86 -8.57 -11.00
CA VAL A 90 -4.18 -9.73 -11.61
C VAL A 90 -5.00 -10.35 -12.74
N CYS A 91 -6.28 -10.62 -12.50
CA CYS A 91 -7.10 -11.38 -13.44
C CYS A 91 -8.11 -10.52 -14.22
N GLY A 92 -8.26 -9.24 -13.89
CA GLY A 92 -9.19 -8.32 -14.56
C GLY A 92 -10.68 -8.59 -14.28
N LYS A 93 -11.02 -9.61 -13.48
CA LYS A 93 -12.39 -9.86 -13.02
C LYS A 93 -12.81 -8.82 -11.98
N GLU A 94 -14.09 -8.81 -11.64
CA GLU A 94 -14.62 -7.97 -10.55
C GLU A 94 -13.86 -8.23 -9.23
N ALA A 95 -13.42 -7.14 -8.60
CA ALA A 95 -12.79 -7.19 -7.28
C ALA A 95 -13.87 -7.25 -6.19
N LYS A 96 -13.75 -8.24 -5.30
CA LYS A 96 -14.58 -8.35 -4.11
C LYS A 96 -14.11 -7.42 -2.99
N HIS A 97 -12.81 -7.16 -2.97
CA HIS A 97 -12.16 -6.38 -1.92
C HIS A 97 -11.16 -5.40 -2.52
N THR A 98 -11.01 -4.28 -1.84
CA THR A 98 -9.86 -3.40 -2.01
C THR A 98 -8.88 -3.72 -0.88
N VAL A 99 -7.61 -3.94 -1.20
CA VAL A 99 -6.62 -4.51 -0.28
C VAL A 99 -5.32 -3.72 -0.35
N TRP A 100 -4.73 -3.48 0.82
CA TRP A 100 -3.39 -2.91 0.92
C TRP A 100 -2.33 -3.99 0.70
N PHE A 101 -1.46 -3.77 -0.27
CA PHE A 101 -0.29 -4.59 -0.54
C PHE A 101 0.99 -3.82 -0.23
N ALA A 102 1.94 -4.47 0.43
CA ALA A 102 3.27 -3.92 0.70
C ALA A 102 4.30 -5.05 0.83
N ARG A 103 5.59 -4.68 0.72
CA ARG A 103 6.69 -5.59 1.07
C ARG A 103 6.71 -5.79 2.60
N ALA A 104 6.66 -7.04 3.03
CA ALA A 104 6.84 -7.40 4.44
C ALA A 104 8.35 -7.47 4.79
N TYR A 105 8.67 -7.23 6.06
CA TYR A 105 10.03 -7.35 6.61
C TYR A 105 10.50 -8.79 6.70
#